data_AF-A0A524DKM5-F1
#
_entry.id   AF-A0A524DKM5-F1
#
_cell.length_a   1.000
_cell.length_b   1.000
_cell.length_c   1.000
_cell.angle_alpha   90.00
_cell.angle_beta   90.00
_cell.angle_gamma   90.00
#
_symmetry.space_group_name_H-M   'P 1'
#
loop_
_entity.id
_entity.type
_entity.pdbx_description
1 polymer ?
#
loop_
_entity_poly.entity_id
_entity_poly.type
_entity_poly.pdbx_seq_one_letter_code
_entity_poly.pdbx_strand_id
1 'polypeptide(L)' 'MKKKYRCPRCHNDEIINYGDTFECPKCRLEFEKRDFKLFDEDQILSIEEKLKLTKVLNSDLDDE' A
#
# COMPACT_ATOMS: atom_id res chain seq x y z
N MET A 1 18.82 8.56 10.72
CA MET A 1 18.38 8.96 9.36
C MET A 1 16.95 8.45 9.16
N LYS A 2 15.98 9.30 8.80
CA LYS A 2 14.61 8.85 8.47
C LYS A 2 14.68 8.13 7.11
N LYS A 3 14.26 6.85 7.03
CA LYS A 3 14.08 6.18 5.73
C LYS A 3 13.12 7.04 4.89
N LYS A 4 13.53 7.43 3.69
CA LYS A 4 12.62 8.05 2.72
C LYS A 4 11.76 6.93 2.15
N TYR A 5 10.44 7.06 2.22
CA TYR A 5 9.53 6.14 1.56
C TYR A 5 9.57 6.41 0.06
N ARG A 6 9.64 5.34 -0.74
CA ARG A 6 9.49 5.40 -2.20
C ARG A 6 8.31 4.55 -2.62
N CYS A 7 7.72 4.84 -3.77
CA CYS A 7 6.61 4.06 -4.29
C CYS A 7 7.07 2.61 -4.60
N PRO A 8 6.43 1.57 -4.04
CA PRO A 8 6.82 0.19 -4.32
C PRO A 8 6.52 -0.27 -5.75
N ARG A 9 5.60 0.40 -6.45
CA ARG A 9 5.12 0.00 -7.77
C ARG A 9 5.93 0.62 -8.91
N CYS A 10 6.27 1.90 -8.79
CA CYS A 10 6.95 2.65 -9.85
C CYS A 10 8.29 3.25 -9.42
N HIS A 11 8.74 2.96 -8.19
CA HIS A 11 9.98 3.43 -7.58
C HIS A 11 10.17 4.95 -7.56
N ASN A 12 9.08 5.70 -7.67
CA ASN A 12 9.10 7.16 -7.56
C ASN A 12 9.46 7.58 -6.13
N ASP A 13 10.46 8.43 -5.98
CA ASP A 13 10.89 8.98 -4.68
C ASP A 13 10.02 10.14 -4.20
N GLU A 14 9.28 10.77 -5.11
CA GLU A 14 8.29 11.78 -4.75
C GLU A 14 7.01 11.11 -4.24
N ILE A 15 6.55 11.58 -3.08
CA ILE A 15 5.37 11.08 -2.39
C ILE A 15 4.57 12.24 -1.78
N ILE A 16 3.26 12.08 -1.68
CA ILE A 16 2.36 12.98 -0.95
C ILE A 16 2.04 12.32 0.39
N ASN A 17 2.33 13.00 1.49
CA ASN A 17 2.28 12.42 2.83
C ASN A 17 0.98 12.80 3.56
N TYR A 18 0.25 11.81 4.06
CA TYR A 18 -1.02 11.97 4.78
C TYR A 18 -0.98 11.52 6.25
N GLY A 19 0.21 11.55 6.88
CA GLY A 19 0.38 11.10 8.26
C GLY A 19 0.79 9.63 8.32
N ASP A 20 -0.16 8.71 8.42
CA ASP A 20 0.12 7.27 8.51
C ASP A 20 0.27 6.58 7.15
N THR A 21 -0.26 7.22 6.11
CA THR A 21 -0.18 6.75 4.72
C THR A 21 0.59 7.76 3.85
N PHE A 22 0.88 7.35 2.62
CA PHE A 22 1.31 8.26 1.57
C PHE A 22 0.75 7.81 0.22
N GLU A 23 0.52 8.77 -0.67
CA GLU A 23 0.20 8.53 -2.08
C GLU A 23 1.43 8.74 -2.95
N CYS A 24 1.60 7.89 -3.96
CA CYS A 24 2.51 8.17 -5.06
C CYS A 24 1.81 9.05 -6.11
N PRO A 25 2.29 10.27 -6.42
CA PRO A 25 1.66 11.15 -7.41
C PRO A 25 1.71 10.59 -8.85
N LYS A 26 2.64 9.67 -9.13
CA LYS A 26 2.82 9.07 -10.45
C LYS A 26 1.81 7.95 -10.73
N CYS A 27 1.67 6.99 -9.82
CA CYS A 27 0.75 5.86 -10.01
C CYS A 27 -0.59 6.04 -9.29
N ARG A 28 -0.74 7.10 -8.49
CA ARG A 28 -1.95 7.41 -7.71
C ARG A 28 -2.37 6.30 -6.74
N LEU A 29 -1.42 5.48 -6.31
CA LEU A 29 -1.64 4.43 -5.32
C LEU A 29 -1.23 4.93 -3.94
N GLU A 30 -2.04 4.57 -2.96
CA GLU A 30 -1.83 4.88 -1.55
C GLU A 30 -1.33 3.66 -0.77
N PHE A 31 -0.37 3.87 0.12
CA PHE A 31 0.30 2.82 0.89
C PHE A 31 0.39 3.20 2.37
N GLU A 32 0.28 2.20 3.27
CA GLU A 32 0.49 2.44 4.70
C GLU A 32 1.99 2.41 5.02
N LYS A 33 2.47 3.42 5.76
CA LYS A 33 3.90 3.50 6.12
C LYS A 33 4.34 2.38 7.05
N ARG A 34 3.41 1.80 7.80
CA ARG A 34 3.68 0.64 8.67
C ARG A 34 4.15 -0.58 7.86
N ASP A 35 3.69 -0.73 6.62
CA ASP A 35 4.01 -1.89 5.79
C ASP A 35 5.51 -1.93 5.46
N PHE A 36 6.13 -0.77 5.25
CA PHE A 36 7.57 -0.62 4.98
C PHE A 36 8.48 -1.00 6.17
N LYS A 37 7.90 -1.24 7.35
CA LYS A 37 8.61 -1.77 8.52
C LYS A 37 8.47 -3.29 8.65
N LEU A 38 7.47 -3.87 7.99
CA LEU A 38 7.05 -5.26 8.17
C LEU A 38 7.34 -6.14 6.95
N PHE A 39 7.36 -5.54 5.76
CA PHE A 39 7.44 -6.24 4.48
C PHE A 39 8.53 -5.63 3.59
N ASP A 40 9.06 -6.46 2.69
CA ASP A 40 9.88 -5.98 1.58
C ASP A 40 9.02 -5.21 0.58
N GLU A 41 9.60 -4.25 -0.15
CA GLU A 41 8.83 -3.33 -0.99
C GLU A 41 7.96 -4.05 -2.04
N ASP A 42 8.47 -5.12 -2.64
CA ASP A 42 7.75 -5.93 -3.62
C ASP A 42 6.51 -6.64 -3.03
N GLN A 43 6.48 -6.85 -1.71
CA GLN A 43 5.36 -7.45 -0.99
C GLN A 43 4.33 -6.42 -0.52
N ILE A 44 4.65 -5.13 -0.53
CA ILE A 44 3.74 -4.08 -0.06
C ILE A 44 2.57 -3.95 -1.03
N LEU A 45 1.36 -4.07 -0.49
CA LEU A 45 0.12 -3.82 -1.21
C LEU A 45 -0.37 -2.40 -0.95
N SER A 46 -0.92 -1.78 -1.98
CA SER A 46 -1.68 -0.54 -1.85
C SER A 46 -2.96 -0.78 -1.05
N ILE A 47 -3.51 0.29 -0.47
CA ILE A 47 -4.76 0.24 0.27
C ILE A 47 -5.90 -0.30 -0.61
N GLU A 48 -5.94 0.10 -1.87
CA GLU A 48 -6.95 -0.38 -2.84
C GLU A 48 -6.82 -1.89 -3.09
N GLU A 49 -5.60 -2.41 -3.26
CA GLU A 49 -5.35 -3.85 -3.43
C GLU A 49 -5.78 -4.63 -2.17
N LYS A 50 -5.46 -4.13 -0.97
CA LYS A 50 -5.90 -4.72 0.30
C LYS A 50 -7.43 -4.81 0.38
N LEU A 51 -8.14 -3.72 0.03
CA LEU A 51 -9.60 -3.70 0.04
C LEU A 51 -10.21 -4.69 -0.97
N LYS A 52 -9.63 -4.78 -2.17
CA LYS A 52 -10.05 -5.76 -3.19
C LYS A 52 -9.89 -7.20 -2.68
N LEU A 53 -8.77 -7.51 -2.02
CA LEU A 53 -8.55 -8.83 -1.44
C LEU A 53 -9.51 -9.14 -0.30
N THR A 54 -9.77 -8.20 0.62
CA THR A 54 -10.75 -8.39 1.69
C THR A 54 -12.14 -8.68 1.13
N LYS A 55 -12.53 -8.03 0.03
CA LYS A 55 -13.80 -8.30 -0.64
C LYS A 55 -13.87 -9.73 -1.19
N VAL A 56 -12.80 -10.21 -1.82
CA VAL A 56 -12.71 -11.59 -2.34
C VAL A 56 -12.76 -12.61 -1.20
N LEU A 57 -12.00 -12.38 -0.13
CA LEU A 57 -11.96 -13.29 1.01
C LEU A 57 -13.30 -13.36 1.75
N ASN A 58 -14.05 -12.25 1.81
CA ASN A 58 -15.37 -12.25 2.42
C ASN A 58 -16.44 -12.88 1.52
N SER A 59 -16.32 -12.78 0.18
CA SER A 59 -17.30 -13.41 -0.72
C SER A 59 -17.26 -14.95 -0.68
N ASP A 60 -16.14 -15.54 -0.25
CA ASP A 60 -15.99 -16.98 -0.07
C ASP A 60 -16.52 -17.47 1.30
N LEU A 61 -16.97 -16.56 2.18
CA LEU A 61 -17.52 -16.89 3.51
C LEU A 61 -19.06 -16.81 3.57
N ASP A 62 -19.71 -16.38 2.48
CA ASP A 62 -21.17 -16.27 2.37
C ASP A 62 -21.82 -17.50 1.70
N ASP A 63 -21.08 -18.61 1.54
CA ASP A 63 -21.59 -19.90 1.08
C ASP A 63 -21.87 -20.86 2.26
N GLU A 64 -22.72 -20.46 3.23
CA GLU A 64 -23.37 -21.37 4.21
C GLU A 64 -24.84 -21.02 4.45
#